data_AF-A0A2D9K2Y9-F1
#
_entry.id   AF-A0A2D9K2Y9-F1
#
_cell.length_a   1.000
_cell.length_b   1.000
_cell.length_c   1.000
_cell.angle_alpha   90.00
_cell.angle_beta   90.00
_cell.angle_gamma   90.00
#
_symmetry.space_group_name_H-M   'P 1'
#
loop_
_entity.id
_entity.type
_entity.pdbx_description
1 polymer ?
#
loop_
_entity_poly.entity_id
_entity_poly.type
_entity_poly.pdbx_seq_one_letter_code
_entity_poly.pdbx_strand_id
1 'polypeptide(L)'
;MKAFYSLLIYLLIQYMCLFTKAESLSEFGFSDNKEGIIELLNRLNSNYDLELVNELISKLESTKFDERERATIKLSQIPLLDRKAIISKLDQLSLEQKIRLQRVLKENSNEKFIRMLAAMNQSIIKSKYKGLIKELWKSTDKVASDKYSNLWDLYRDASCITASNDDLDFIKQSILSSNPIIRYSSIPTIKKLIGKDSEIYLLKLINDDEEQIKWAISEALIEFKNPQCLLPLVDLLMCDEDFGLRWRSLEALRNITGQEFGYYAAGNAAERKVPANKWKQWVEQNMKNANLKFDDSSVNNIISLFNGNDLSTWDELPLDGFNVNAVNDGWDVKDQTILTNVGKRSALVTKRSFLNYEFNFEYKMFDRNSDSGIGIFLDEEKKNYLEIQIYPNRSGDIYRIGRAEIKLDDGNALGFSSKKFKNSNELDGQWNKMTIRVNNGQAEILINGEIQNRAFSELKKPTRILLRNEGSRVAFKNLILKNL
;
A
#
# COMPACT_ATOMS: atom_id res chain seq x y z
N MET A 1 -27.78 21.06 -13.47
CA MET A 1 -26.30 20.99 -13.46
C MET A 1 -25.70 20.86 -12.05
N LYS A 2 -26.08 21.68 -11.05
CA LYS A 2 -25.56 21.54 -9.66
C LYS A 2 -26.06 20.29 -8.89
N ALA A 3 -27.21 19.73 -9.24
CA ALA A 3 -27.72 18.49 -8.62
C ALA A 3 -27.05 17.20 -9.15
N PHE A 4 -26.43 17.25 -10.34
CA PHE A 4 -25.76 16.09 -10.96
C PHE A 4 -24.35 15.87 -10.39
N TYR A 5 -23.67 16.96 -10.00
CA TYR A 5 -22.36 16.91 -9.33
C TYR A 5 -22.46 16.40 -7.88
N SER A 6 -23.58 16.64 -7.18
CA SER A 6 -23.82 16.12 -5.84
C SER A 6 -24.03 14.60 -5.81
N LEU A 7 -24.57 14.02 -6.89
CA LEU A 7 -24.81 12.59 -6.99
C LEU A 7 -23.53 11.82 -7.35
N LEU A 8 -22.66 12.42 -8.17
CA LEU A 8 -21.35 11.85 -8.51
C LEU A 8 -20.41 11.82 -7.30
N ILE A 9 -20.45 12.85 -6.45
CA ILE A 9 -19.67 12.90 -5.20
C ILE A 9 -20.19 11.88 -4.19
N TYR A 10 -21.50 11.63 -4.13
CA TYR A 10 -22.05 10.57 -3.26
C TYR A 10 -21.73 9.15 -3.73
N LEU A 11 -21.57 8.93 -5.05
CA LEU A 11 -21.16 7.65 -5.63
C LEU A 11 -19.64 7.40 -5.52
N LEU A 12 -18.82 8.45 -5.50
CA LEU A 12 -17.37 8.35 -5.29
C LEU A 12 -16.98 8.16 -3.81
N ILE A 13 -17.81 8.63 -2.87
CA ILE A 13 -17.57 8.47 -1.43
C ILE A 13 -17.84 7.03 -0.94
N GLN A 14 -18.60 6.21 -1.66
CA GLN A 14 -18.78 4.78 -1.32
C GLN A 14 -17.60 3.88 -1.73
N TYR A 15 -16.59 4.39 -2.44
CA TYR A 15 -15.43 3.62 -2.89
C TYR A 15 -14.12 3.97 -2.16
N MET A 16 -14.14 4.88 -1.18
CA MET A 16 -12.96 5.20 -0.37
C MET A 16 -13.30 5.17 1.12
N CYS A 17 -12.45 4.45 1.85
CA CYS A 17 -12.44 4.25 3.31
C CYS A 17 -13.26 3.05 3.82
N LEU A 18 -12.61 1.89 3.77
CA LEU A 18 -12.82 0.83 4.75
C LEU A 18 -11.49 0.46 5.39
N PHE A 19 -11.15 1.22 6.42
CA PHE A 19 -10.36 0.67 7.52
C PHE A 19 -11.12 0.99 8.80
N THR A 20 -12.29 0.37 8.89
CA THR A 20 -12.88 -0.09 10.14
C THR A 20 -11.87 -1.00 10.85
N LYS A 21 -11.88 -0.99 12.19
CA LYS A 21 -11.29 -2.00 13.09
C LYS A 21 -11.08 -3.35 12.38
N ALA A 22 -9.90 -3.98 12.48
CA ALA A 22 -9.63 -5.26 11.83
C ALA A 22 -10.80 -6.24 12.05
N GLU A 23 -11.54 -6.48 10.97
CA GLU A 23 -12.87 -7.06 11.07
C GLU A 23 -12.73 -8.54 11.32
N SER A 24 -13.56 -9.04 12.24
CA SER A 24 -13.61 -10.45 12.54
C SER A 24 -14.58 -11.14 11.58
N LEU A 25 -14.34 -12.42 11.29
CA LEU A 25 -15.24 -13.24 10.48
C LEU A 25 -16.64 -13.32 11.10
N SER A 26 -16.74 -13.17 12.42
CA SER A 26 -18.01 -13.10 13.15
C SER A 26 -18.92 -11.97 12.68
N GLU A 27 -18.37 -10.84 12.22
CA GLU A 27 -19.15 -9.73 11.66
C GLU A 27 -19.88 -10.12 10.35
N PHE A 28 -19.42 -11.20 9.72
CA PHE A 28 -19.99 -11.78 8.50
C PHE A 28 -20.77 -13.08 8.76
N GLY A 29 -20.91 -13.49 10.04
CA GLY A 29 -21.66 -14.68 10.42
C GLY A 29 -20.85 -15.98 10.38
N PHE A 30 -19.52 -15.90 10.38
CA PHE A 30 -18.62 -17.06 10.44
C PHE A 30 -17.83 -17.06 11.75
N SER A 31 -17.43 -18.22 12.27
CA SER A 31 -16.60 -18.27 13.48
C SER A 31 -15.17 -17.75 13.24
N ASP A 32 -14.58 -17.10 14.25
CA ASP A 32 -13.22 -16.53 14.18
C ASP A 32 -12.10 -17.57 14.37
N ASN A 33 -12.27 -18.74 13.75
CA ASN A 33 -11.36 -19.87 13.83
C ASN A 33 -11.18 -20.53 12.45
N LYS A 34 -10.38 -21.60 12.38
CA LYS A 34 -10.12 -22.32 11.12
C LYS A 34 -11.40 -22.89 10.52
N GLU A 35 -12.32 -23.36 11.36
CA GLU A 35 -13.60 -23.94 10.93
C GLU A 35 -14.47 -22.90 10.20
N GLY A 36 -14.52 -21.66 10.70
CA GLY A 36 -15.27 -20.59 10.05
C GLY A 36 -14.67 -20.16 8.70
N ILE A 37 -13.34 -20.19 8.58
CA ILE A 37 -12.65 -19.99 7.29
C ILE A 37 -13.00 -21.10 6.30
N ILE A 38 -12.96 -22.36 6.73
CA ILE A 38 -13.31 -23.50 5.89
C ILE A 38 -14.78 -23.40 5.44
N GLU A 39 -15.68 -23.04 6.36
CA GLU A 39 -17.09 -22.84 6.02
C GLU A 39 -17.26 -21.75 4.95
N LEU A 40 -16.62 -20.59 5.13
CA LEU A 40 -16.67 -19.50 4.17
C LEU A 40 -16.10 -19.92 2.80
N LEU A 41 -14.92 -20.54 2.77
CA LEU A 41 -14.31 -21.03 1.53
C LEU A 41 -15.21 -22.04 0.82
N ASN A 42 -15.84 -22.96 1.55
CA ASN A 42 -16.79 -23.92 0.98
C ASN A 42 -17.99 -23.20 0.34
N ARG A 43 -18.53 -22.17 0.99
CA ARG A 43 -19.63 -21.37 0.43
C ARG A 43 -19.21 -20.60 -0.81
N LEU A 44 -18.02 -19.99 -0.81
CA LEU A 44 -17.48 -19.26 -1.98
C LEU A 44 -17.25 -20.19 -3.18
N ASN A 45 -16.81 -21.41 -2.91
CA ASN A 45 -16.45 -22.42 -3.90
C ASN A 45 -17.62 -23.28 -4.38
N SER A 46 -18.80 -23.10 -3.77
CA SER A 46 -20.03 -23.77 -4.17
C SER A 46 -20.61 -23.13 -5.43
N ASN A 47 -21.36 -23.91 -6.20
CA ASN A 47 -22.10 -23.36 -7.34
C ASN A 47 -23.14 -22.36 -6.86
N TYR A 48 -23.39 -21.31 -7.65
CA TYR A 48 -24.44 -20.35 -7.35
C TYR A 48 -25.80 -21.03 -7.44
N ASP A 49 -26.46 -21.18 -6.31
CA ASP A 49 -27.76 -21.85 -6.22
C ASP A 49 -28.89 -20.89 -6.60
N LEU A 50 -29.10 -20.76 -7.92
CA LEU A 50 -30.14 -19.90 -8.48
C LEU A 50 -31.55 -20.35 -8.04
N GLU A 51 -31.76 -21.66 -7.83
CA GLU A 51 -33.04 -22.21 -7.40
C GLU A 51 -33.36 -21.75 -5.97
N LEU A 52 -32.41 -21.93 -5.04
CA LEU A 52 -32.55 -21.44 -3.66
C LEU A 52 -32.76 -19.93 -3.62
N VAL A 53 -32.03 -19.15 -4.41
CA VAL A 53 -32.21 -17.69 -4.44
C VAL A 53 -33.61 -17.33 -4.91
N ASN A 54 -34.11 -17.95 -5.99
CA ASN A 54 -35.47 -17.70 -6.48
C ASN A 54 -36.54 -18.16 -5.46
N GLU A 55 -36.33 -19.30 -4.79
CA GLU A 55 -37.20 -19.81 -3.73
C GLU A 55 -37.26 -18.85 -2.54
N LEU A 56 -36.11 -18.31 -2.11
CA LEU A 56 -36.08 -17.34 -1.03
C LEU A 56 -36.73 -16.02 -1.44
N ILE A 57 -36.54 -15.57 -2.69
CA ILE A 57 -37.21 -14.37 -3.24
C ILE A 57 -38.74 -14.57 -3.27
N SER A 58 -39.24 -15.72 -3.69
CA SER A 58 -40.68 -16.00 -3.68
C SER A 58 -41.24 -16.00 -2.25
N LYS A 59 -40.48 -16.50 -1.26
CA LYS A 59 -40.87 -16.46 0.15
C LYS A 59 -40.93 -15.04 0.74
N LEU A 60 -40.31 -14.04 0.10
CA LEU A 60 -40.39 -12.65 0.56
C LEU A 60 -41.78 -12.02 0.43
N GLU A 61 -42.74 -12.65 -0.26
CA GLU A 61 -44.14 -12.20 -0.29
C GLU A 61 -45.10 -13.13 0.49
N SER A 62 -44.58 -14.09 1.25
CA SER A 62 -45.41 -14.98 2.08
C SER A 62 -46.35 -14.17 2.97
N THR A 63 -47.58 -14.65 3.17
CA THR A 63 -48.53 -14.01 4.10
C THR A 63 -48.05 -14.06 5.54
N LYS A 64 -47.16 -15.00 5.89
CA LYS A 64 -46.57 -15.14 7.23
C LYS A 64 -45.31 -14.31 7.38
N PHE A 65 -45.31 -13.41 8.35
CA PHE A 65 -44.17 -12.53 8.64
C PHE A 65 -42.87 -13.31 8.91
N ASP A 66 -42.92 -14.37 9.72
CA ASP A 66 -41.73 -15.17 10.08
C ASP A 66 -41.10 -15.90 8.89
N GLU A 67 -41.87 -16.23 7.86
CA GLU A 67 -41.33 -16.82 6.63
C GLU A 67 -40.59 -15.76 5.81
N ARG A 68 -41.16 -14.55 5.69
CA ARG A 68 -40.50 -13.42 5.01
C ARG A 68 -39.21 -13.01 5.70
N GLU A 69 -39.20 -12.93 7.02
CA GLU A 69 -38.01 -12.52 7.78
C GLU A 69 -36.90 -13.56 7.70
N ARG A 70 -37.22 -14.85 7.84
CA ARG A 70 -36.24 -15.93 7.64
C ARG A 70 -35.66 -15.95 6.23
N ALA A 71 -36.49 -15.74 5.20
CA ALA A 71 -36.01 -15.66 3.83
C ALA A 71 -35.10 -14.44 3.60
N THR A 72 -35.45 -13.29 4.19
CA THR A 72 -34.62 -12.07 4.14
C THR A 72 -33.25 -12.30 4.75
N ILE A 73 -33.20 -12.89 5.96
CA ILE A 73 -31.94 -13.19 6.66
C ILE A 73 -31.09 -14.17 5.85
N LYS A 74 -31.69 -15.26 5.34
CA LYS A 74 -30.97 -16.25 4.54
C LYS A 74 -30.37 -15.64 3.28
N LEU A 75 -31.12 -14.81 2.56
CA LEU A 75 -30.61 -14.09 1.38
C LEU A 75 -29.44 -13.16 1.75
N SER A 76 -29.54 -12.38 2.83
CA SER A 76 -28.47 -11.49 3.29
C SER A 76 -27.17 -12.22 3.67
N GLN A 77 -27.28 -13.50 4.06
CA GLN A 77 -26.15 -14.35 4.44
C GLN A 77 -25.49 -15.08 3.25
N ILE A 78 -26.07 -15.02 2.04
CA ILE A 78 -25.43 -15.60 0.86
C ILE A 78 -24.20 -14.75 0.52
N PRO A 79 -22.97 -15.29 0.56
CA PRO A 79 -21.76 -14.49 0.43
C PRO A 79 -21.68 -13.68 -0.88
N LEU A 80 -22.18 -14.25 -1.98
CA LEU A 80 -22.21 -13.62 -3.29
C LEU A 80 -23.59 -13.76 -3.92
N LEU A 81 -24.37 -12.68 -3.94
CA LEU A 81 -25.60 -12.60 -4.71
C LEU A 81 -25.34 -12.07 -6.12
N ASP A 82 -25.95 -12.66 -7.15
CA ASP A 82 -25.93 -12.10 -8.50
C ASP A 82 -26.83 -10.87 -8.56
N ARG A 83 -26.25 -9.71 -8.21
CA ARG A 83 -26.96 -8.43 -8.16
C ARG A 83 -27.56 -8.07 -9.52
N LYS A 84 -26.88 -8.38 -10.63
CA LYS A 84 -27.38 -8.04 -11.97
C LYS A 84 -28.63 -8.84 -12.28
N ALA A 85 -28.60 -10.16 -12.03
CA ALA A 85 -29.76 -11.02 -12.21
C ALA A 85 -30.91 -10.71 -11.25
N ILE A 86 -30.60 -10.23 -10.04
CA ILE A 86 -31.63 -9.81 -9.07
C ILE A 86 -32.26 -8.47 -9.49
N ILE A 87 -31.44 -7.48 -9.87
CA ILE A 87 -31.90 -6.14 -10.25
C ILE A 87 -32.78 -6.21 -11.50
N SER A 88 -32.43 -7.05 -12.49
CA SER A 88 -33.24 -7.20 -13.72
C SER A 88 -34.63 -7.77 -13.48
N LYS A 89 -34.84 -8.46 -12.35
CA LYS A 89 -36.14 -9.03 -11.96
C LYS A 89 -36.97 -8.09 -11.09
N LEU A 90 -36.39 -7.00 -10.56
CA LEU A 90 -37.05 -6.15 -9.57
C LEU A 90 -38.44 -5.69 -10.03
N ASP A 91 -38.60 -5.26 -11.28
CA ASP A 91 -39.87 -4.72 -11.78
C ASP A 91 -41.04 -5.71 -11.70
N GLN A 92 -40.75 -7.01 -11.80
CA GLN A 92 -41.73 -8.10 -11.78
C GLN A 92 -42.16 -8.51 -10.37
N LEU A 93 -41.51 -7.97 -9.33
CA LEU A 93 -41.75 -8.34 -7.94
C LEU A 93 -42.82 -7.46 -7.26
N SER A 94 -43.46 -8.01 -6.24
CA SER A 94 -44.39 -7.27 -5.37
C SER A 94 -43.66 -6.17 -4.57
N LEU A 95 -44.41 -5.22 -4.03
CA LEU A 95 -43.83 -4.12 -3.24
C LEU A 95 -43.07 -4.63 -2.00
N GLU A 96 -43.62 -5.65 -1.31
CA GLU A 96 -42.97 -6.27 -0.15
C GLU A 96 -41.65 -6.96 -0.54
N GLN A 97 -41.66 -7.74 -1.64
CA GLN A 97 -40.45 -8.34 -2.20
C GLN A 97 -39.40 -7.27 -2.53
N LYS A 98 -39.79 -6.19 -3.22
CA LYS A 98 -38.88 -5.08 -3.58
C LYS A 98 -38.23 -4.47 -2.35
N ILE A 99 -39.00 -4.13 -1.31
CA ILE A 99 -38.49 -3.51 -0.08
C ILE A 99 -37.48 -4.43 0.62
N ARG A 100 -37.82 -5.71 0.80
CA ARG A 100 -36.95 -6.68 1.48
C ARG A 100 -35.70 -6.99 0.67
N LEU A 101 -35.83 -7.13 -0.65
CA LEU A 101 -34.71 -7.40 -1.52
C LEU A 101 -33.76 -6.20 -1.63
N GLN A 102 -34.29 -4.97 -1.59
CA GLN A 102 -33.46 -3.77 -1.45
C GLN A 102 -32.68 -3.76 -0.13
N ARG A 103 -33.28 -4.22 0.99
CA ARG A 103 -32.58 -4.41 2.27
C ARG A 103 -31.45 -5.42 2.14
N VAL A 104 -31.73 -6.60 1.56
CA VAL A 104 -30.72 -7.64 1.28
C VAL A 104 -29.59 -7.08 0.42
N LEU A 105 -29.89 -6.40 -0.68
CA LEU A 105 -28.89 -5.83 -1.59
C LEU A 105 -28.10 -4.70 -0.94
N LYS A 106 -28.67 -3.96 0.01
CA LYS A 106 -27.94 -2.97 0.80
C LYS A 106 -26.98 -3.66 1.77
N GLU A 107 -27.41 -4.76 2.39
CA GLU A 107 -26.60 -5.56 3.31
C GLU A 107 -25.56 -6.45 2.61
N ASN A 108 -25.73 -6.78 1.33
CA ASN A 108 -24.83 -7.63 0.53
C ASN A 108 -24.05 -6.83 -0.52
N SER A 109 -23.45 -5.71 -0.12
CA SER A 109 -22.69 -4.83 -1.04
C SER A 109 -21.40 -5.51 -1.51
N ASN A 110 -20.92 -5.11 -2.71
CA ASN A 110 -19.59 -5.51 -3.20
C ASN A 110 -18.51 -5.14 -2.18
N GLU A 111 -18.64 -3.95 -1.61
CA GLU A 111 -17.82 -3.46 -0.52
C GLU A 111 -17.75 -4.43 0.69
N LYS A 112 -18.90 -4.91 1.17
CA LYS A 112 -18.96 -5.90 2.27
C LYS A 112 -18.34 -7.24 1.86
N PHE A 113 -18.52 -7.64 0.61
CA PHE A 113 -17.91 -8.86 0.07
C PHE A 113 -16.37 -8.76 0.09
N ILE A 114 -15.80 -7.65 -0.39
CA ILE A 114 -14.36 -7.39 -0.36
C ILE A 114 -13.83 -7.39 1.08
N ARG A 115 -14.55 -6.77 2.02
CA ARG A 115 -14.22 -6.81 3.46
C ARG A 115 -14.20 -8.20 4.05
N MET A 116 -15.21 -9.01 3.74
CA MET A 116 -15.29 -10.41 4.18
C MET A 116 -14.09 -11.21 3.67
N LEU A 117 -13.72 -11.04 2.39
CA LEU A 117 -12.52 -11.69 1.82
C LEU A 117 -11.24 -11.19 2.49
N ALA A 118 -11.16 -9.90 2.81
CA ALA A 118 -10.02 -9.33 3.53
C ALA A 118 -9.90 -9.92 4.95
N ALA A 119 -11.00 -9.97 5.71
CA ALA A 119 -11.07 -10.56 7.04
C ALA A 119 -10.68 -12.05 7.03
N MET A 120 -11.14 -12.80 6.03
CA MET A 120 -10.76 -14.21 5.82
C MET A 120 -9.24 -14.36 5.64
N ASN A 121 -8.65 -13.63 4.69
CA ASN A 121 -7.21 -13.72 4.42
C ASN A 121 -6.38 -13.24 5.62
N GLN A 122 -6.76 -12.13 6.26
CA GLN A 122 -6.09 -11.63 7.46
C GLN A 122 -6.14 -12.65 8.61
N SER A 123 -7.26 -13.36 8.78
CA SER A 123 -7.39 -14.41 9.80
C SER A 123 -6.43 -15.59 9.52
N ILE A 124 -6.31 -16.01 8.26
CA ILE A 124 -5.31 -17.02 7.82
C ILE A 124 -3.90 -16.55 8.17
N ILE A 125 -3.55 -15.31 7.82
CA ILE A 125 -2.20 -14.75 8.01
C ILE A 125 -1.86 -14.65 9.51
N LYS A 126 -2.74 -14.01 10.30
CA LYS A 126 -2.51 -13.75 11.73
C LYS A 126 -2.40 -15.03 12.54
N SER A 127 -3.27 -16.00 12.26
CA SER A 127 -3.34 -17.27 13.00
C SER A 127 -2.45 -18.36 12.40
N LYS A 128 -1.80 -18.08 11.26
CA LYS A 128 -0.90 -18.98 10.53
C LYS A 128 -1.53 -20.33 10.14
N TYR A 129 -2.83 -20.33 9.80
CA TYR A 129 -3.54 -21.55 9.42
C TYR A 129 -2.96 -22.17 8.14
N LYS A 130 -2.78 -23.50 8.15
CA LYS A 130 -2.21 -24.31 7.07
C LYS A 130 -3.25 -25.17 6.36
N GLY A 131 -2.93 -25.57 5.13
CA GLY A 131 -3.69 -26.57 4.36
C GLY A 131 -5.00 -26.05 3.77
N LEU A 132 -5.01 -24.80 3.31
CA LEU A 132 -6.20 -24.14 2.72
C LEU A 132 -5.93 -23.61 1.30
N ILE A 133 -4.78 -23.90 0.68
CA ILE A 133 -4.38 -23.20 -0.56
C ILE A 133 -5.29 -23.51 -1.75
N LYS A 134 -5.75 -24.76 -1.88
CA LYS A 134 -6.58 -25.19 -3.02
C LYS A 134 -7.94 -24.50 -2.98
N GLU A 135 -8.54 -24.46 -1.80
CA GLU A 135 -9.82 -23.84 -1.52
C GLU A 135 -9.71 -22.32 -1.58
N LEU A 136 -8.62 -21.75 -1.08
CA LEU A 136 -8.32 -20.32 -1.16
C LEU A 136 -8.21 -19.88 -2.62
N TRP A 137 -7.42 -20.59 -3.45
CA TRP A 137 -7.26 -20.24 -4.86
C TRP A 137 -8.52 -20.49 -5.67
N LYS A 138 -9.30 -21.54 -5.38
CA LYS A 138 -10.60 -21.73 -6.02
C LYS A 138 -11.55 -20.55 -5.74
N SER A 139 -11.43 -19.90 -4.58
CA SER A 139 -12.29 -18.75 -4.24
C SER A 139 -12.00 -17.49 -5.07
N THR A 140 -10.83 -17.40 -5.72
CA THR A 140 -10.45 -16.21 -6.50
C THR A 140 -11.27 -16.03 -7.76
N ASP A 141 -11.92 -17.09 -8.27
CA ASP A 141 -12.83 -17.00 -9.42
C ASP A 141 -14.04 -16.10 -9.17
N LYS A 142 -14.37 -15.88 -7.89
CA LYS A 142 -15.47 -15.00 -7.46
C LYS A 142 -15.01 -13.58 -7.17
N VAL A 143 -13.70 -13.34 -7.19
CA VAL A 143 -13.11 -12.03 -6.96
C VAL A 143 -12.99 -11.34 -8.30
N ALA A 144 -13.97 -10.49 -8.61
CA ALA A 144 -13.78 -9.47 -9.63
C ALA A 144 -12.74 -8.49 -9.08
N SER A 145 -11.47 -8.71 -9.39
CA SER A 145 -10.43 -7.83 -8.89
C SER A 145 -10.35 -6.59 -9.77
N ASP A 146 -10.77 -5.46 -9.22
CA ASP A 146 -10.31 -4.18 -9.72
C ASP A 146 -8.78 -4.14 -9.60
N LYS A 147 -8.11 -3.60 -10.62
CA LYS A 147 -6.65 -3.40 -10.58
C LYS A 147 -6.28 -2.65 -9.30
N TYR A 148 -5.20 -3.07 -8.64
CA TYR A 148 -4.65 -2.44 -7.42
C TYR A 148 -5.47 -2.60 -6.12
N SER A 149 -6.41 -3.56 -6.04
CA SER A 149 -7.01 -3.89 -4.74
C SER A 149 -5.99 -4.55 -3.79
N ASN A 150 -6.03 -4.19 -2.50
CA ASN A 150 -5.22 -4.83 -1.45
C ASN A 150 -5.47 -6.35 -1.32
N LEU A 151 -6.50 -6.88 -2.00
CA LEU A 151 -6.80 -8.31 -2.00
C LEU A 151 -5.67 -9.14 -2.61
N TRP A 152 -4.98 -8.67 -3.64
CA TRP A 152 -3.90 -9.44 -4.27
C TRP A 152 -2.78 -9.76 -3.26
N ASP A 153 -2.37 -8.76 -2.47
CA ASP A 153 -1.37 -8.93 -1.42
C ASP A 153 -1.88 -9.83 -0.28
N LEU A 154 -3.15 -9.68 0.10
CA LEU A 154 -3.75 -10.55 1.12
C LEU A 154 -3.81 -12.02 0.68
N TYR A 155 -4.21 -12.28 -0.57
CA TYR A 155 -4.20 -13.62 -1.14
C TYR A 155 -2.77 -14.16 -1.28
N ARG A 156 -1.81 -13.35 -1.72
CA ARG A 156 -0.38 -13.71 -1.78
C ARG A 156 0.15 -14.13 -0.41
N ASP A 157 -0.09 -13.31 0.61
CA ASP A 157 0.42 -13.54 1.96
C ASP A 157 -0.27 -14.74 2.61
N ALA A 158 -1.60 -14.87 2.46
CA ALA A 158 -2.35 -16.03 2.91
C ALA A 158 -1.90 -17.32 2.21
N SER A 159 -1.58 -17.27 0.90
CA SER A 159 -1.03 -18.41 0.13
C SER A 159 0.31 -18.85 0.68
N CYS A 160 1.25 -17.90 0.87
CA CYS A 160 2.55 -18.16 1.49
C CYS A 160 2.41 -18.77 2.89
N ILE A 161 1.41 -18.35 3.66
CA ILE A 161 1.14 -18.87 4.99
C ILE A 161 0.56 -20.27 4.91
N THR A 162 -0.46 -20.51 4.09
CA THR A 162 -1.24 -21.75 4.17
C THR A 162 -0.62 -22.92 3.42
N ALA A 163 0.21 -22.66 2.40
CA ALA A 163 0.89 -23.67 1.60
C ALA A 163 1.81 -24.57 2.42
N SER A 164 1.90 -25.83 1.99
CA SER A 164 2.82 -26.85 2.48
C SER A 164 3.53 -27.56 1.32
N ASN A 165 4.49 -28.43 1.63
CA ASN A 165 5.20 -29.21 0.61
C ASN A 165 4.27 -30.15 -0.16
N ASP A 166 3.18 -30.61 0.46
CA ASP A 166 2.18 -31.48 -0.18
C ASP A 166 1.38 -30.77 -1.28
N ASP A 167 1.42 -29.44 -1.30
CA ASP A 167 0.74 -28.60 -2.29
C ASP A 167 1.62 -28.26 -3.50
N LEU A 168 2.89 -28.69 -3.51
CA LEU A 168 3.87 -28.24 -4.49
C LEU A 168 3.47 -28.54 -5.94
N ASP A 169 2.95 -29.74 -6.22
CA ASP A 169 2.52 -30.10 -7.57
C ASP A 169 1.31 -29.30 -8.04
N PHE A 170 0.38 -29.02 -7.12
CA PHE A 170 -0.75 -28.13 -7.39
C PHE A 170 -0.25 -26.72 -7.73
N ILE A 171 0.66 -26.16 -6.92
CA ILE A 171 1.24 -24.83 -7.16
C ILE A 171 1.96 -24.76 -8.51
N LYS A 172 2.77 -25.78 -8.85
CA LYS A 172 3.46 -25.85 -10.15
C LYS A 172 2.50 -25.86 -11.34
N GLN A 173 1.36 -26.54 -11.21
CA GLN A 173 0.34 -26.59 -12.25
C GLN A 173 -0.43 -25.26 -12.37
N SER A 174 -0.63 -24.56 -11.26
CA SER A 174 -1.37 -23.29 -11.22
C SER A 174 -0.57 -22.04 -11.58
N ILE A 175 0.75 -22.15 -11.79
CA ILE A 175 1.60 -20.99 -12.12
C ILE A 175 1.11 -20.25 -13.37
N LEU A 176 0.57 -20.96 -14.37
CA LEU A 176 0.00 -20.38 -15.58
C LEU A 176 -1.53 -20.26 -15.53
N SER A 177 -2.10 -20.10 -14.33
CA SER A 177 -3.54 -19.94 -14.15
C SER A 177 -4.07 -18.76 -14.98
N SER A 178 -5.27 -18.90 -15.53
CA SER A 178 -5.98 -17.78 -16.16
C SER A 178 -6.29 -16.66 -15.15
N ASN A 179 -6.34 -16.97 -13.86
CA ASN A 179 -6.58 -16.01 -12.80
C ASN A 179 -5.27 -15.32 -12.35
N PRO A 180 -5.15 -14.00 -12.51
CA PRO A 180 -3.90 -13.31 -12.22
C PRO A 180 -3.56 -13.22 -10.72
N ILE A 181 -4.56 -13.26 -9.82
CA ILE A 181 -4.31 -13.36 -8.36
C ILE A 181 -3.55 -14.65 -8.04
N ILE A 182 -3.93 -15.76 -8.69
CA ILE A 182 -3.26 -17.06 -8.51
C ILE A 182 -1.82 -16.96 -9.02
N ARG A 183 -1.60 -16.43 -10.22
CA ARG A 183 -0.26 -16.26 -10.78
C ARG A 183 0.62 -15.39 -9.88
N TYR A 184 0.14 -14.21 -9.47
CA TYR A 184 0.84 -13.33 -8.53
C TYR A 184 1.16 -14.01 -7.19
N SER A 185 0.18 -14.68 -6.60
CA SER A 185 0.35 -15.39 -5.32
C SER A 185 1.30 -16.59 -5.42
N SER A 186 1.36 -17.24 -6.59
CA SER A 186 2.19 -18.42 -6.81
C SER A 186 3.69 -18.10 -6.69
N ILE A 187 4.12 -16.89 -7.07
CA ILE A 187 5.54 -16.49 -7.15
C ILE A 187 6.27 -16.61 -5.81
N PRO A 188 5.87 -15.87 -4.75
CA PRO A 188 6.54 -16.01 -3.45
C PRO A 188 6.20 -17.34 -2.78
N THR A 189 5.04 -17.93 -3.07
CA THR A 189 4.63 -19.22 -2.48
C THR A 189 5.56 -20.34 -2.94
N ILE A 190 5.81 -20.50 -4.25
CA ILE A 190 6.72 -21.52 -4.75
C ILE A 190 8.17 -21.24 -4.34
N LYS A 191 8.60 -19.96 -4.36
CA LYS A 191 9.94 -19.56 -3.88
C LYS A 191 10.14 -19.94 -2.42
N LYS A 192 9.13 -19.79 -1.57
CA LYS A 192 9.19 -20.19 -0.16
C LYS A 192 9.33 -21.69 0.02
N LEU A 193 8.71 -22.51 -0.84
CA LEU A 193 8.73 -23.97 -0.70
C LEU A 193 10.02 -24.60 -1.23
N ILE A 194 10.52 -24.14 -2.38
CA ILE A 194 11.66 -24.79 -3.07
C ILE A 194 12.82 -23.84 -3.39
N GLY A 195 12.79 -22.60 -2.90
CA GLY A 195 13.89 -21.66 -3.04
C GLY A 195 14.23 -21.39 -4.51
N LYS A 196 15.53 -21.47 -4.84
CA LYS A 196 16.04 -21.21 -6.19
C LYS A 196 15.51 -22.21 -7.23
N ASP A 197 15.14 -23.43 -6.84
CA ASP A 197 14.59 -24.42 -7.79
C ASP A 197 13.23 -23.97 -8.37
N SER A 198 12.61 -22.93 -7.80
CA SER A 198 11.43 -22.29 -8.37
C SER A 198 11.70 -21.52 -9.66
N GLU A 199 12.95 -21.14 -9.94
CA GLU A 199 13.36 -20.29 -11.07
C GLU A 199 12.81 -20.78 -12.41
N ILE A 200 12.91 -22.09 -12.69
CA ILE A 200 12.41 -22.69 -13.93
C ILE A 200 10.90 -22.52 -14.14
N TYR A 201 10.15 -22.36 -13.04
CA TYR A 201 8.71 -22.13 -13.10
C TYR A 201 8.39 -20.64 -13.20
N LEU A 202 9.12 -19.78 -12.48
CA LEU A 202 8.95 -18.32 -12.55
C LEU A 202 9.28 -17.77 -13.95
N LEU A 203 10.26 -18.35 -14.63
CA LEU A 203 10.59 -17.99 -16.02
C LEU A 203 9.43 -18.19 -17.00
N LYS A 204 8.43 -19.02 -16.67
CA LYS A 204 7.22 -19.18 -17.51
C LYS A 204 6.32 -17.94 -17.49
N LEU A 205 6.47 -17.07 -16.49
CA LEU A 205 5.73 -15.83 -16.30
C LEU A 205 6.50 -14.59 -16.78
N ILE A 206 7.62 -14.76 -17.48
CA ILE A 206 8.48 -13.63 -17.86
C ILE A 206 7.79 -12.63 -18.79
N ASN A 207 6.82 -13.10 -19.58
CA ASN A 207 6.01 -12.30 -20.49
C ASN A 207 4.55 -12.21 -20.02
N ASP A 208 4.29 -12.30 -18.71
CA ASP A 208 2.94 -12.08 -18.18
C ASP A 208 2.44 -10.69 -18.59
N ASP A 209 1.13 -10.53 -18.81
CA ASP A 209 0.56 -9.25 -19.22
C ASP A 209 0.36 -8.28 -18.04
N GLU A 210 0.19 -8.81 -16.81
CA GLU A 210 -0.12 -8.01 -15.63
C GLU A 210 1.12 -7.32 -15.06
N GLU A 211 1.03 -6.01 -14.81
CA GLU A 211 2.20 -5.22 -14.44
C GLU A 211 2.74 -5.56 -13.04
N GLN A 212 1.88 -5.92 -12.08
CA GLN A 212 2.32 -6.36 -10.75
C GLN A 212 3.07 -7.70 -10.83
N ILE A 213 2.69 -8.58 -11.76
CA ILE A 213 3.34 -9.88 -11.97
C ILE A 213 4.72 -9.67 -12.61
N LYS A 214 4.83 -8.81 -13.62
CA LYS A 214 6.13 -8.44 -14.24
C LYS A 214 7.14 -7.98 -13.18
N TRP A 215 6.71 -7.14 -12.24
CA TRP A 215 7.58 -6.69 -11.14
C TRP A 215 7.95 -7.83 -10.19
N ALA A 216 6.97 -8.60 -9.73
CA ALA A 216 7.22 -9.71 -8.80
C ALA A 216 8.18 -10.76 -9.38
N ILE A 217 8.07 -11.07 -10.68
CA ILE A 217 9.00 -11.95 -11.38
C ILE A 217 10.39 -11.33 -11.48
N SER A 218 10.48 -10.06 -11.84
CA SER A 218 11.76 -9.36 -11.92
C SER A 218 12.48 -9.38 -10.58
N GLU A 219 11.77 -9.08 -9.48
CA GLU A 219 12.29 -9.10 -8.11
C GLU A 219 12.82 -10.49 -7.73
N ALA A 220 12.05 -11.55 -8.00
CA ALA A 220 12.49 -12.91 -7.73
C ALA A 220 13.73 -13.32 -8.55
N LEU A 221 13.78 -12.95 -9.83
CA LEU A 221 14.91 -13.25 -10.71
C LEU A 221 16.17 -12.44 -10.36
N ILE A 222 16.01 -11.22 -9.84
CA ILE A 222 17.11 -10.42 -9.28
C ILE A 222 17.74 -11.15 -8.09
N GLU A 223 16.93 -11.67 -7.16
CA GLU A 223 17.42 -12.47 -6.02
C GLU A 223 18.17 -13.74 -6.48
N PHE A 224 17.71 -14.37 -7.57
CA PHE A 224 18.35 -15.55 -8.14
C PHE A 224 19.57 -15.23 -9.02
N LYS A 225 19.86 -13.94 -9.21
CA LYS A 225 20.92 -13.41 -10.08
C LYS A 225 20.75 -13.84 -11.54
N ASN A 226 19.50 -13.94 -11.99
CA ASN A 226 19.17 -14.32 -13.37
C ASN A 226 19.00 -13.06 -14.25
N PRO A 227 19.81 -12.89 -15.31
CA PRO A 227 19.72 -11.76 -16.25
C PRO A 227 18.34 -11.56 -16.89
N GLN A 228 17.52 -12.60 -17.00
CA GLN A 228 16.17 -12.49 -17.56
C GLN A 228 15.27 -11.51 -16.79
N CYS A 229 15.60 -11.18 -15.53
CA CYS A 229 14.92 -10.11 -14.79
C CYS A 229 14.85 -8.78 -15.54
N LEU A 230 15.75 -8.51 -16.50
CA LEU A 230 15.74 -7.27 -17.27
C LEU A 230 14.56 -7.17 -18.25
N LEU A 231 14.00 -8.30 -18.71
CA LEU A 231 12.95 -8.30 -19.73
C LEU A 231 11.64 -7.66 -19.23
N PRO A 232 11.06 -8.07 -18.09
CA PRO A 232 9.84 -7.43 -17.60
C PRO A 232 10.12 -6.01 -17.09
N LEU A 233 11.31 -5.73 -16.54
CA LEU A 233 11.69 -4.37 -16.15
C LEU A 233 11.63 -3.39 -17.34
N VAL A 234 12.24 -3.75 -18.47
CA VAL A 234 12.18 -2.90 -19.68
C VAL A 234 10.73 -2.67 -20.12
N ASP A 235 9.90 -3.72 -20.10
CA ASP A 235 8.50 -3.60 -20.48
C ASP A 235 7.73 -2.65 -19.55
N LEU A 236 7.99 -2.73 -18.24
CA LEU A 236 7.40 -1.85 -17.23
C LEU A 236 7.76 -0.37 -17.40
N LEU A 237 8.78 0.00 -18.18
CA LEU A 237 9.03 1.40 -18.53
C LEU A 237 7.88 2.01 -19.34
N MET A 238 7.07 1.20 -20.01
CA MET A 238 5.91 1.68 -20.77
C MET A 238 4.58 1.50 -20.04
N CYS A 239 4.57 1.01 -18.79
CA CYS A 239 3.34 0.94 -17.97
C CYS A 239 2.71 2.34 -17.81
N ASP A 240 1.49 2.56 -18.27
CA ASP A 240 0.84 3.87 -18.21
C ASP A 240 0.18 4.15 -16.85
N GLU A 241 -0.36 3.11 -16.22
CA GLU A 241 -1.21 3.22 -15.03
C GLU A 241 -0.44 3.55 -13.74
N ASP A 242 0.81 3.07 -13.61
CA ASP A 242 1.58 3.20 -12.37
C ASP A 242 2.95 3.86 -12.58
N PHE A 243 3.07 5.13 -12.17
CA PHE A 243 4.33 5.86 -12.15
C PHE A 243 5.39 5.22 -11.24
N GLY A 244 4.99 4.75 -10.06
CA GLY A 244 5.90 4.13 -9.11
C GLY A 244 6.53 2.87 -9.68
N LEU A 245 5.77 2.10 -10.45
CA LEU A 245 6.25 0.91 -11.14
C LEU A 245 7.28 1.23 -12.22
N ARG A 246 7.02 2.26 -13.05
CA ARG A 246 8.00 2.77 -14.02
C ARG A 246 9.31 3.20 -13.35
N TRP A 247 9.20 3.96 -12.26
CA TRP A 247 10.35 4.46 -11.51
C TRP A 247 11.18 3.32 -10.91
N ARG A 248 10.53 2.40 -10.18
CA ARG A 248 11.22 1.25 -9.55
C ARG A 248 11.90 0.38 -10.61
N SER A 249 11.24 0.20 -11.75
CA SER A 249 11.80 -0.56 -12.86
C SER A 249 13.07 0.10 -13.43
N LEU A 250 13.02 1.41 -13.68
CA LEU A 250 14.18 2.17 -14.15
C LEU A 250 15.36 2.11 -13.17
N GLU A 251 15.11 2.26 -11.88
CA GLU A 251 16.15 2.18 -10.86
C GLU A 251 16.78 0.79 -10.81
N ALA A 252 15.98 -0.28 -10.89
CA ALA A 252 16.49 -1.65 -10.96
C ALA A 252 17.38 -1.84 -12.21
N LEU A 253 16.93 -1.37 -13.37
CA LEU A 253 17.70 -1.41 -14.62
C LEU A 253 19.04 -0.69 -14.46
N ARG A 254 19.06 0.54 -13.94
CA ARG A 254 20.29 1.31 -13.69
C ARG A 254 21.24 0.59 -12.73
N ASN A 255 20.72 0.08 -11.62
CA ASN A 255 21.54 -0.56 -10.60
C ASN A 255 22.18 -1.85 -11.12
N ILE A 256 21.41 -2.68 -11.81
CA ILE A 256 21.88 -3.98 -12.33
C ILE A 256 22.85 -3.79 -13.50
N THR A 257 22.59 -2.81 -14.39
CA THR A 257 23.31 -2.68 -15.66
C THR A 257 24.38 -1.59 -15.66
N GLY A 258 24.29 -0.63 -14.75
CA GLY A 258 25.11 0.60 -14.74
C GLY A 258 24.81 1.56 -15.90
N GLN A 259 23.74 1.35 -16.67
CA GLN A 259 23.42 2.14 -17.87
C GLN A 259 22.43 3.26 -17.60
N GLU A 260 22.45 4.27 -18.47
CA GLU A 260 21.52 5.40 -18.50
C GLU A 260 21.14 5.73 -19.95
N PHE A 261 19.85 5.93 -20.22
CA PHE A 261 19.37 6.28 -21.57
C PHE A 261 18.46 7.52 -21.60
N GLY A 262 18.50 8.35 -20.56
CA GLY A 262 17.75 9.61 -20.49
C GLY A 262 16.26 9.38 -20.32
N TYR A 263 15.88 8.26 -19.70
CA TYR A 263 14.48 7.93 -19.47
C TYR A 263 13.94 8.73 -18.28
N TYR A 264 12.80 9.39 -18.47
CA TYR A 264 12.10 10.16 -17.44
C TYR A 264 10.76 9.51 -17.08
N ALA A 265 10.69 8.85 -15.93
CA ALA A 265 9.51 8.07 -15.52
C ALA A 265 8.21 8.88 -15.40
N ALA A 266 8.31 10.18 -15.11
CA ALA A 266 7.16 11.09 -14.99
C ALA A 266 6.77 11.72 -16.33
N GLY A 267 7.54 11.46 -17.40
CA GLY A 267 7.20 11.89 -18.75
C GLY A 267 5.95 11.20 -19.28
N ASN A 268 5.29 11.85 -20.23
CA ASN A 268 4.17 11.24 -20.94
C ASN A 268 4.63 10.06 -21.81
N ALA A 269 3.69 9.27 -22.34
CA ALA A 269 4.02 8.06 -23.10
C ALA A 269 4.91 8.34 -24.34
N ALA A 270 4.74 9.49 -25.00
CA ALA A 270 5.56 9.86 -26.16
C ALA A 270 7.01 10.16 -25.77
N GLU A 271 7.21 10.90 -24.67
CA GLU A 271 8.54 11.22 -24.13
C GLU A 271 9.28 9.96 -23.66
N ARG A 272 8.57 9.02 -23.04
CA ARG A 272 9.13 7.76 -22.53
C ARG A 272 9.53 6.77 -23.63
N LYS A 273 8.84 6.80 -24.77
CA LYS A 273 8.97 5.78 -25.82
C LYS A 273 10.38 5.63 -26.37
N VAL A 274 11.05 6.74 -26.69
CA VAL A 274 12.39 6.69 -27.30
C VAL A 274 13.44 6.16 -26.31
N PRO A 275 13.55 6.69 -25.07
CA PRO A 275 14.45 6.12 -24.07
C PRO A 275 14.12 4.67 -23.68
N ALA A 276 12.84 4.28 -23.60
CA ALA A 276 12.44 2.90 -23.34
C ALA A 276 12.89 1.94 -24.45
N ASN A 277 12.80 2.36 -25.71
CA ASN A 277 13.32 1.58 -26.84
C ASN A 277 14.84 1.42 -26.79
N LYS A 278 15.58 2.43 -26.32
CA LYS A 278 17.04 2.31 -26.11
C LYS A 278 17.36 1.26 -25.03
N TRP A 279 16.63 1.29 -23.91
CA TRP A 279 16.71 0.25 -22.89
C TRP A 279 16.45 -1.14 -23.46
N LYS A 280 15.38 -1.30 -24.24
CA LYS A 280 15.02 -2.56 -24.90
C LYS A 280 16.13 -3.08 -25.80
N GLN A 281 16.63 -2.23 -26.70
CA GLN A 281 17.73 -2.59 -27.61
C GLN A 281 18.99 -2.99 -26.85
N TRP A 282 19.34 -2.24 -25.79
CA TRP A 282 20.51 -2.57 -24.99
C TRP A 282 20.34 -3.92 -24.29
N VAL A 283 19.19 -4.19 -23.68
CA VAL A 283 18.93 -5.48 -23.00
C VAL A 283 18.96 -6.64 -24.00
N GLU A 284 18.33 -6.52 -25.16
CA GLU A 284 18.35 -7.55 -26.21
C GLU A 284 19.77 -7.90 -26.67
N GLN A 285 20.65 -6.90 -26.76
CA GLN A 285 22.03 -7.08 -27.24
C GLN A 285 23.01 -7.54 -26.15
N ASN A 286 22.81 -7.11 -24.90
CA ASN A 286 23.85 -7.18 -23.87
C ASN A 286 23.50 -8.08 -22.67
N MET A 287 22.23 -8.43 -22.44
CA MET A 287 21.77 -9.15 -21.23
C MET A 287 22.58 -10.42 -20.91
N LYS A 288 23.05 -11.16 -21.94
CA LYS A 288 23.81 -12.41 -21.74
C LYS A 288 25.28 -12.21 -21.39
N ASN A 289 25.88 -11.09 -21.81
CA ASN A 289 27.33 -10.89 -21.80
C ASN A 289 27.78 -9.70 -20.94
N ALA A 290 26.85 -8.81 -20.58
CA ALA A 290 27.15 -7.67 -19.73
C ALA A 290 27.58 -8.11 -18.32
N ASN A 291 28.48 -7.34 -17.72
CA ASN A 291 28.83 -7.50 -16.31
C ASN A 291 27.69 -6.93 -15.44
N LEU A 292 26.68 -7.77 -15.16
CA LEU A 292 25.52 -7.39 -14.38
C LEU A 292 25.81 -7.43 -12.87
N LYS A 293 25.39 -6.39 -12.16
CA LYS A 293 25.58 -6.23 -10.73
C LYS A 293 24.35 -6.72 -9.96
N PHE A 294 24.43 -7.96 -9.50
CA PHE A 294 23.46 -8.51 -8.56
C PHE A 294 23.95 -8.48 -7.11
N ASP A 295 25.24 -8.20 -6.86
CA ASP A 295 25.76 -8.21 -5.49
C ASP A 295 25.43 -6.92 -4.71
N ASP A 296 24.91 -5.90 -5.40
CA ASP A 296 24.20 -4.76 -4.81
C ASP A 296 22.69 -5.01 -4.70
N SER A 297 22.20 -6.21 -5.04
CA SER A 297 20.79 -6.63 -4.95
C SER A 297 20.46 -7.39 -3.67
N SER A 298 21.20 -7.14 -2.58
CA SER A 298 20.40 -6.80 -1.39
C SER A 298 19.55 -5.63 -1.85
N VAL A 299 18.24 -5.85 -1.91
CA VAL A 299 17.25 -4.82 -1.79
C VAL A 299 17.64 -4.00 -0.54
N ASN A 300 18.58 -3.07 -0.68
CA ASN A 300 18.73 -1.95 0.22
C ASN A 300 17.57 -1.06 -0.17
N ASN A 301 16.37 -1.50 0.23
CA ASN A 301 15.33 -0.63 0.72
C ASN A 301 15.93 0.12 1.93
N ILE A 302 17.05 0.82 1.79
CA ILE A 302 17.82 1.54 2.80
C ILE A 302 18.60 2.58 2.00
N ILE A 303 18.00 3.75 1.89
CA ILE A 303 18.51 4.96 1.24
C ILE A 303 19.01 5.86 2.37
N SER A 304 20.29 6.21 2.37
CA SER A 304 20.75 7.29 3.26
C SER A 304 20.31 8.63 2.70
N LEU A 305 19.48 9.37 3.44
CA LEU A 305 19.04 10.71 3.04
C LEU A 305 20.13 11.76 3.32
N PHE A 306 21.11 11.45 4.16
CA PHE A 306 22.26 12.29 4.46
C PHE A 306 23.56 11.54 4.18
N ASN A 307 24.50 12.18 3.47
CA ASN A 307 25.75 11.54 3.05
C ASN A 307 26.86 11.57 4.13
N GLY A 308 26.62 12.21 5.27
CA GLY A 308 27.59 12.33 6.37
C GLY A 308 28.56 13.51 6.25
N ASN A 309 28.65 14.16 5.10
CA ASN A 309 29.68 15.15 4.79
C ASN A 309 29.10 16.55 4.54
N ASP A 310 28.02 16.64 3.79
CA ASP A 310 27.43 17.90 3.34
C ASP A 310 25.92 17.77 3.05
N LEU A 311 25.28 18.89 2.70
CA LEU A 311 23.84 18.95 2.43
C LEU A 311 23.51 18.83 0.94
N SER A 312 24.43 18.34 0.10
CA SER A 312 24.23 18.26 -1.36
C SER A 312 23.03 17.40 -1.80
N THR A 313 22.53 16.52 -0.93
CA THR A 313 21.34 15.68 -1.15
C THR A 313 20.00 16.37 -0.81
N TRP A 314 20.04 17.61 -0.33
CA TRP A 314 18.88 18.38 0.12
C TRP A 314 18.75 19.69 -0.65
N ASP A 315 17.52 20.19 -0.73
CA ASP A 315 17.25 21.59 -1.10
C ASP A 315 16.92 22.37 0.18
N GLU A 316 17.58 23.50 0.42
CA GLU A 316 17.25 24.41 1.52
C GLU A 316 16.20 25.44 1.07
N LEU A 317 15.07 25.52 1.78
CA LEU A 317 13.94 26.38 1.45
C LEU A 317 13.47 27.19 2.68
N PRO A 318 12.90 28.39 2.50
CA PRO A 318 12.37 29.18 3.62
C PRO A 318 11.05 28.59 4.13
N LEU A 319 10.88 28.57 5.46
CA LEU A 319 9.64 28.11 6.09
C LEU A 319 8.46 29.09 5.89
N ASP A 320 8.72 30.40 5.87
CA ASP A 320 7.70 31.45 5.78
C ASP A 320 7.30 31.79 4.32
N GLY A 321 6.77 30.80 3.58
CA GLY A 321 6.06 31.05 2.31
C GLY A 321 6.73 30.61 1.00
N PHE A 322 7.79 29.80 1.02
CA PHE A 322 8.47 29.18 -0.14
C PHE A 322 8.59 30.12 -1.36
N ASN A 323 9.40 31.18 -1.22
CA ASN A 323 9.93 31.98 -2.31
C ASN A 323 11.43 31.66 -2.44
N VAL A 324 11.99 31.61 -3.65
CA VAL A 324 13.31 31.01 -3.96
C VAL A 324 14.50 31.95 -3.62
N ASN A 325 14.25 33.10 -3.01
CA ASN A 325 15.30 34.08 -2.77
C ASN A 325 16.02 33.82 -1.43
N ALA A 326 17.08 33.03 -1.54
CA ALA A 326 18.23 32.87 -0.65
C ALA A 326 17.92 32.70 0.84
N VAL A 327 17.82 31.43 1.27
CA VAL A 327 18.12 31.06 2.65
C VAL A 327 19.54 30.53 2.64
N ASN A 328 20.48 31.34 3.11
CA ASN A 328 21.84 30.90 3.38
C ASN A 328 21.98 30.80 4.89
N ASP A 329 22.70 29.78 5.37
CA ASP A 329 23.19 29.59 6.74
C ASP A 329 22.25 28.99 7.80
N GLY A 330 21.10 28.41 7.42
CA GLY A 330 20.19 27.78 8.38
C GLY A 330 20.70 26.47 8.99
N TRP A 331 21.72 25.85 8.39
CA TRP A 331 22.19 24.52 8.76
C TRP A 331 23.70 24.41 8.70
N ASP A 332 24.27 23.66 9.63
CA ASP A 332 25.67 23.25 9.66
C ASP A 332 25.79 21.73 9.58
N VAL A 333 26.93 21.24 9.10
CA VAL A 333 27.32 19.83 9.21
C VAL A 333 28.58 19.72 10.04
N LYS A 334 28.53 18.92 11.12
CA LYS A 334 29.67 18.66 11.99
C LYS A 334 29.62 17.22 12.50
N ASP A 335 30.75 16.51 12.49
CA ASP A 335 30.85 15.14 13.03
C ASP A 335 29.75 14.20 12.49
N GLN A 336 29.54 14.22 11.17
CA GLN A 336 28.49 13.46 10.48
C GLN A 336 27.07 13.68 11.03
N THR A 337 26.82 14.90 11.51
CA THR A 337 25.55 15.32 12.07
C THR A 337 25.10 16.62 11.40
N ILE A 338 23.83 16.69 11.04
CA ILE A 338 23.18 17.93 10.60
C ILE A 338 22.77 18.71 11.85
N LEU A 339 23.12 19.99 11.91
CA LEU A 339 22.80 20.90 13.01
C LEU A 339 21.97 22.06 12.50
N THR A 340 20.91 22.41 13.21
CA THR A 340 20.20 23.66 12.97
C THR A 340 20.99 24.84 13.53
N ASN A 341 20.92 25.99 12.84
CA ASN A 341 21.50 27.24 13.33
C ASN A 341 20.45 28.09 14.06
N VAL A 342 20.85 28.56 15.24
CA VAL A 342 20.00 29.35 16.14
C VAL A 342 19.67 30.70 15.51
N GLY A 343 18.41 31.13 15.64
CA GLY A 343 17.92 32.40 15.08
C GLY A 343 17.63 32.37 13.57
N LYS A 344 17.79 31.22 12.91
CA LYS A 344 17.52 31.03 11.47
C LYS A 344 16.35 30.08 11.26
N ARG A 345 15.50 30.35 10.26
CA ARG A 345 14.33 29.50 9.96
C ARG A 345 14.35 29.05 8.52
N SER A 346 14.46 27.74 8.32
CA SER A 346 14.51 27.12 7.00
C SER A 346 14.15 25.65 7.08
N ALA A 347 13.96 25.01 5.93
CA ALA A 347 13.70 23.59 5.81
C ALA A 347 14.71 22.95 4.86
N LEU A 348 15.24 21.80 5.24
CA LEU A 348 15.91 20.90 4.30
C LEU A 348 14.87 19.96 3.73
N VAL A 349 14.73 19.93 2.41
CA VAL A 349 13.76 19.06 1.71
C VAL A 349 14.48 18.05 0.83
N THR A 350 14.14 16.76 0.93
CA THR A 350 14.82 15.67 0.19
C THR A 350 14.71 15.89 -1.32
N LYS A 351 15.78 15.82 -2.12
CA LYS A 351 15.66 15.99 -3.59
C LYS A 351 14.77 14.95 -4.29
N ARG A 352 14.51 13.82 -3.64
CA ARG A 352 13.66 12.72 -4.11
C ARG A 352 12.32 12.70 -3.36
N SER A 353 11.30 12.17 -4.03
CA SER A 353 9.97 11.92 -3.46
C SER A 353 9.78 10.43 -3.18
N PHE A 354 9.05 10.10 -2.11
CA PHE A 354 8.83 8.74 -1.63
C PHE A 354 7.33 8.49 -1.39
N LEU A 355 6.87 7.27 -1.70
CA LEU A 355 5.46 6.87 -1.56
C LEU A 355 5.25 6.00 -0.32
N ASN A 356 5.86 4.81 -0.32
CA ASN A 356 5.81 3.86 0.78
C ASN A 356 7.22 3.68 1.33
N TYR A 357 7.42 4.00 2.61
CA TYR A 357 8.73 3.97 3.23
C TYR A 357 8.68 3.87 4.76
N GLU A 358 9.77 3.39 5.36
CA GLU A 358 10.09 3.53 6.77
C GLU A 358 11.31 4.45 6.91
N PHE A 359 11.11 5.67 7.39
CA PHE A 359 12.18 6.63 7.64
C PHE A 359 12.62 6.55 9.10
N ASN A 360 13.88 6.19 9.32
CA ASN A 360 14.52 6.09 10.62
C ASN A 360 15.60 7.17 10.74
N PHE A 361 15.66 7.86 11.87
CA PHE A 361 16.75 8.78 12.16
C PHE A 361 16.90 8.99 13.67
N GLU A 362 18.03 9.55 14.06
CA GLU A 362 18.26 10.00 15.44
C GLU A 362 18.30 11.53 15.48
N TYR A 363 17.72 12.09 16.55
CA TYR A 363 17.75 13.51 16.82
C TYR A 363 18.15 13.82 18.26
N LYS A 364 18.70 15.00 18.51
CA LYS A 364 19.05 15.47 19.84
C LYS A 364 18.60 16.92 20.03
N MET A 365 17.87 17.15 21.12
CA MET A 365 17.52 18.47 21.62
C MET A 365 18.57 18.91 22.64
N PHE A 366 18.98 20.17 22.58
CA PHE A 366 20.05 20.70 23.45
C PHE A 366 19.48 21.51 24.62
N ASP A 367 18.24 21.99 24.50
CA ASP A 367 17.64 22.96 25.41
C ASP A 367 16.15 22.69 25.60
N ARG A 368 15.55 23.26 26.66
CA ARG A 368 14.09 23.23 26.88
C ARG A 368 13.30 24.01 25.82
N ASN A 369 13.97 24.84 25.04
CA ASN A 369 13.40 25.62 23.95
C ASN A 369 13.77 25.07 22.56
N SER A 370 14.37 23.87 22.49
CA SER A 370 14.57 23.19 21.21
C SER A 370 13.21 22.97 20.54
N ASP A 371 13.13 23.29 19.26
CA ASP A 371 11.94 23.27 18.43
C ASP A 371 12.33 22.98 16.99
N SER A 372 11.72 21.96 16.43
CA SER A 372 11.96 21.43 15.09
C SER A 372 10.82 20.46 14.74
N GLY A 373 10.88 19.85 13.56
CA GLY A 373 9.89 18.89 13.12
C GLY A 373 10.25 18.22 11.80
N ILE A 374 9.51 17.15 11.51
CA ILE A 374 9.60 16.41 10.24
C ILE A 374 8.30 16.63 9.47
N GLY A 375 8.39 17.07 8.22
CA GLY A 375 7.24 17.17 7.34
C GLY A 375 7.13 15.95 6.41
N ILE A 376 5.94 15.36 6.35
CA ILE A 376 5.57 14.27 5.42
C ILE A 376 4.26 14.62 4.70
N PHE A 377 3.95 13.89 3.61
CA PHE A 377 2.79 14.17 2.75
C PHE A 377 2.84 15.59 2.14
N LEU A 378 4.04 16.03 1.75
CA LEU A 378 4.25 17.37 1.19
C LEU A 378 3.56 17.51 -0.17
N ASP A 379 2.59 18.43 -0.23
CA ASP A 379 2.02 18.94 -1.47
C ASP A 379 2.71 20.26 -1.83
N GLU A 380 3.75 20.19 -2.66
CA GLU A 380 4.62 21.33 -3.00
C GLU A 380 3.88 22.51 -3.62
N GLU A 381 2.88 22.25 -4.48
CA GLU A 381 2.09 23.30 -5.13
C GLU A 381 1.34 24.15 -4.11
N LYS A 382 0.76 23.49 -3.10
CA LYS A 382 -0.05 24.14 -2.07
C LYS A 382 0.73 24.45 -0.80
N LYS A 383 1.97 23.96 -0.69
CA LYS A 383 2.85 24.10 0.48
C LYS A 383 2.21 23.55 1.76
N ASN A 384 1.44 22.47 1.60
CA ASN A 384 0.73 21.79 2.69
C ASN A 384 1.47 20.51 3.06
N TYR A 385 1.54 20.19 4.36
CA TYR A 385 2.08 18.92 4.83
C TYR A 385 1.62 18.61 6.26
N LEU A 386 1.84 17.38 6.68
CA LEU A 386 1.76 16.98 8.08
C LEU A 386 3.11 17.19 8.73
N GLU A 387 3.17 17.97 9.80
CA GLU A 387 4.36 18.06 10.65
C GLU A 387 4.26 17.08 11.82
N ILE A 388 5.38 16.42 12.09
CA ILE A 388 5.63 15.61 13.29
C ILE A 388 6.63 16.41 14.14
N GLN A 389 6.18 16.85 15.32
CA GLN A 389 6.94 17.76 16.17
C GLN A 389 8.18 17.07 16.76
N ILE A 390 9.26 17.84 16.90
CA ILE A 390 10.39 17.58 17.79
C ILE A 390 10.45 18.75 18.77
N TYR A 391 9.97 18.51 19.99
CA TYR A 391 9.93 19.52 21.04
C TYR A 391 9.95 18.82 22.42
N PRO A 392 10.61 19.36 23.45
CA PRO A 392 10.67 18.73 24.77
C PRO A 392 9.31 18.33 25.33
N ASN A 393 9.15 17.05 25.68
CA ASN A 393 7.92 16.41 26.15
C ASN A 393 6.77 16.36 25.13
N ARG A 394 7.03 16.69 23.85
CA ARG A 394 6.06 16.79 22.76
C ARG A 394 6.53 16.15 21.46
N SER A 395 7.65 15.44 21.45
CA SER A 395 8.07 14.72 20.24
C SER A 395 7.01 13.71 19.81
N GLY A 396 6.59 13.78 18.55
CA GLY A 396 5.51 12.95 18.01
C GLY A 396 4.09 13.55 18.10
N ASP A 397 3.91 14.73 18.71
CA ASP A 397 2.70 15.53 18.46
C ASP A 397 2.65 15.89 16.97
N ILE A 398 1.46 15.98 16.39
CA ILE A 398 1.29 16.27 14.96
C ILE A 398 0.56 17.57 14.71
N TYR A 399 1.00 18.32 13.69
CA TYR A 399 0.49 19.63 13.34
C TYR A 399 0.10 19.70 11.87
N ARG A 400 -1.01 20.37 11.58
CA ARG A 400 -1.47 20.60 10.22
C ARG A 400 -0.83 21.87 9.68
N ILE A 401 0.06 21.73 8.69
CA ILE A 401 0.64 22.87 8.00
C ILE A 401 -0.17 23.19 6.75
N GLY A 402 -0.54 24.47 6.65
CA GLY A 402 -1.45 24.97 5.62
C GLY A 402 -2.83 24.32 5.72
N ARG A 403 -3.33 23.82 4.59
CA ARG A 403 -4.61 23.10 4.48
C ARG A 403 -4.41 21.61 4.17
N ALA A 404 -3.37 21.00 4.75
CA ALA A 404 -3.12 19.57 4.57
C ALA A 404 -4.35 18.74 4.96
N GLU A 405 -4.80 17.88 4.06
CA GLU A 405 -5.94 17.00 4.26
C GLU A 405 -5.46 15.71 4.91
N ILE A 406 -5.48 15.70 6.25
CA ILE A 406 -5.00 14.61 7.09
C ILE A 406 -6.14 14.13 7.98
N LYS A 407 -6.28 12.81 8.10
CA LYS A 407 -7.18 12.14 9.05
C LYS A 407 -6.36 11.53 10.20
N LEU A 408 -6.96 11.49 11.38
CA LEU A 408 -6.40 10.87 12.58
C LEU A 408 -6.82 9.40 12.69
N ASP A 409 -6.25 8.67 13.65
CA ASP A 409 -6.54 7.25 13.90
C ASP A 409 -8.01 6.98 14.29
N ASP A 410 -8.73 8.01 14.77
CA ASP A 410 -10.16 7.96 15.07
C ASP A 410 -11.06 8.28 13.86
N GLY A 411 -10.45 8.54 12.69
CA GLY A 411 -11.14 8.89 11.45
C GLY A 411 -11.51 10.37 11.30
N ASN A 412 -11.33 11.19 12.34
CA ASN A 412 -11.60 12.62 12.26
C ASN A 412 -10.53 13.35 11.46
N ALA A 413 -10.91 14.46 10.82
CA ALA A 413 -9.93 15.35 10.20
C ALA A 413 -9.03 15.97 11.27
N LEU A 414 -7.73 16.04 11.02
CA LEU A 414 -6.80 16.77 11.85
C LEU A 414 -7.17 18.26 11.84
N GLY A 415 -7.42 18.81 13.02
CA GLY A 415 -7.61 20.24 13.25
C GLY A 415 -6.32 21.03 13.06
N PHE A 416 -5.95 21.86 14.04
CA PHE A 416 -4.62 22.50 14.03
C PHE A 416 -3.52 21.52 14.44
N SER A 417 -3.78 20.70 15.47
CA SER A 417 -2.82 19.75 16.02
C SER A 417 -3.53 18.58 16.69
N SER A 418 -2.79 17.49 16.92
CA SER A 418 -3.21 16.36 17.76
C SER A 418 -2.04 15.92 18.63
N LYS A 419 -2.34 15.61 19.90
CA LYS A 419 -1.34 15.14 20.85
C LYS A 419 -1.02 13.67 20.59
N LYS A 420 0.20 13.27 20.95
CA LYS A 420 0.58 11.85 21.00
C LYS A 420 -0.33 11.04 21.93
N PHE A 421 -0.41 9.74 21.67
CA PHE A 421 -1.25 8.78 22.40
C PHE A 421 -0.75 8.47 23.80
N LYS A 422 0.57 8.55 24.03
CA LYS A 422 1.21 8.13 25.26
C LYS A 422 2.05 9.24 25.87
N ASN A 423 2.51 9.02 27.09
CA ASN A 423 3.46 9.93 27.70
C ASN A 423 4.75 9.98 26.89
N SER A 424 5.43 11.11 27.01
CA SER A 424 6.75 11.34 26.41
C SER A 424 7.73 10.26 26.87
N ASN A 425 8.47 9.71 25.90
CA ASN A 425 9.54 8.75 26.13
C ASN A 425 10.85 9.19 25.48
N GLU A 426 10.93 10.43 24.99
CA GLU A 426 12.17 11.08 24.63
C GLU A 426 13.00 11.45 25.87
N LEU A 427 14.32 11.42 25.71
CA LEU A 427 15.31 11.65 26.75
C LEU A 427 15.96 13.03 26.55
N ASP A 428 15.82 13.90 27.55
CA ASP A 428 16.38 15.26 27.53
C ASP A 428 17.91 15.25 27.40
N GLY A 429 18.44 16.05 26.48
CA GLY A 429 19.89 16.17 26.25
C GLY A 429 20.56 14.93 25.68
N GLN A 430 19.81 13.88 25.33
CA GLN A 430 20.30 12.64 24.74
C GLN A 430 19.83 12.47 23.29
N TRP A 431 20.43 11.51 22.60
CA TRP A 431 19.97 11.08 21.29
C TRP A 431 18.69 10.26 21.43
N ASN A 432 17.69 10.61 20.63
CA ASN A 432 16.40 9.94 20.55
C ASN A 432 16.20 9.42 19.13
N LYS A 433 15.58 8.25 18.99
CA LYS A 433 15.27 7.66 17.70
C LYS A 433 13.82 7.95 17.33
N MET A 434 13.60 8.43 16.11
CA MET A 434 12.27 8.51 15.51
C MET A 434 12.20 7.55 14.31
N THR A 435 11.09 6.82 14.23
CA THR A 435 10.75 5.98 13.08
C THR A 435 9.39 6.41 12.55
N ILE A 436 9.32 6.75 11.27
CA ILE A 436 8.10 7.15 10.56
C ILE A 436 7.85 6.11 9.48
N ARG A 437 6.78 5.32 9.63
CA ARG A 437 6.35 4.35 8.62
C ARG A 437 5.19 4.92 7.83
N VAL A 438 5.37 5.10 6.53
CA VAL A 438 4.32 5.48 5.59
C VAL A 438 4.05 4.30 4.67
N ASN A 439 2.83 3.78 4.70
CA ASN A 439 2.38 2.74 3.78
C ASN A 439 0.97 3.06 3.29
N ASN A 440 0.79 3.21 1.97
CA ASN A 440 -0.49 3.51 1.33
C ASN A 440 -1.23 4.69 1.97
N GLY A 441 -0.49 5.77 2.26
CA GLY A 441 -1.03 6.99 2.86
C GLY A 441 -1.21 6.94 4.39
N GLN A 442 -1.01 5.79 5.04
CA GLN A 442 -1.04 5.67 6.49
C GLN A 442 0.36 5.87 7.09
N ALA A 443 0.49 6.84 7.97
CA ALA A 443 1.69 7.14 8.75
C ALA A 443 1.58 6.59 10.18
N GLU A 444 2.59 5.86 10.63
CA GLU A 444 2.80 5.47 12.03
C GLU A 444 4.11 6.09 12.54
N ILE A 445 4.02 6.85 13.63
CA ILE A 445 5.12 7.61 14.21
C ILE A 445 5.54 6.95 15.52
N LEU A 446 6.79 6.51 15.59
CA LEU A 446 7.38 5.93 16.79
C LEU A 446 8.51 6.81 17.31
N ILE A 447 8.55 6.99 18.63
CA ILE A 447 9.67 7.60 19.35
C ILE A 447 10.26 6.53 20.25
N ASN A 448 11.57 6.31 20.19
CA ASN A 448 12.30 5.31 20.98
C ASN A 448 11.64 3.91 20.98
N GLY A 449 11.08 3.51 19.83
CA GLY A 449 10.44 2.20 19.64
C GLY A 449 8.98 2.11 20.06
N GLU A 450 8.39 3.18 20.61
CA GLU A 450 6.99 3.22 21.01
C GLU A 450 6.16 4.10 20.08
N ILE A 451 5.00 3.60 19.65
CA ILE A 451 4.05 4.34 18.81
C ILE A 451 3.47 5.52 19.59
N GLN A 452 3.70 6.72 19.08
CA GLN A 452 3.24 7.97 19.67
C GLN A 452 2.09 8.59 18.87
N ASN A 453 2.03 8.41 17.55
CA ASN A 453 0.93 8.96 16.76
C ASN A 453 0.69 8.20 15.47
N ARG A 454 -0.49 8.40 14.88
CA ARG A 454 -0.86 7.92 13.55
C ARG A 454 -1.63 8.97 12.78
N ALA A 455 -1.43 9.00 11.48
CA ALA A 455 -2.12 9.91 10.59
C ALA A 455 -2.36 9.24 9.23
N PHE A 456 -3.35 9.71 8.49
CA PHE A 456 -3.69 9.20 7.17
C PHE A 456 -3.86 10.34 6.17
N SER A 457 -3.30 10.19 4.98
CA SER A 457 -3.49 11.09 3.84
C SER A 457 -4.01 10.34 2.62
N GLU A 458 -4.94 10.95 1.90
CA GLU A 458 -5.43 10.42 0.62
C GLU A 458 -4.49 10.76 -0.56
N LEU A 459 -3.36 11.42 -0.31
CA LEU A 459 -2.33 11.67 -1.31
C LEU A 459 -1.67 10.36 -1.75
N LYS A 460 -2.19 9.78 -2.83
CA LYS A 460 -1.64 8.56 -3.49
C LYS A 460 -0.48 8.87 -4.45
N LYS A 461 0.35 9.87 -4.13
CA LYS A 461 1.51 10.27 -4.93
C LYS A 461 2.79 10.26 -4.07
N PRO A 462 3.97 9.95 -4.63
CA PRO A 462 5.22 10.14 -3.90
C PRO A 462 5.37 11.62 -3.48
N THR A 463 5.79 11.86 -2.24
CA THR A 463 6.01 13.20 -1.69
C THR A 463 7.41 13.31 -1.09
N ARG A 464 7.97 14.53 -1.05
CA ARG A 464 9.27 14.79 -0.41
C ARG A 464 9.12 14.82 1.11
N ILE A 465 10.22 14.59 1.81
CA ILE A 465 10.32 14.70 3.27
C ILE A 465 11.10 15.98 3.59
N LEU A 466 10.73 16.68 4.66
CA LEU A 466 11.47 17.86 5.12
C LEU A 466 11.86 17.79 6.59
N LEU A 467 13.00 18.40 6.91
CA LEU A 467 13.45 18.72 8.27
C LEU A 467 13.25 20.21 8.50
N ARG A 468 12.74 20.61 9.66
CA ARG A 468 12.49 22.02 9.98
C ARG A 468 13.54 22.59 10.93
N ASN A 469 14.06 23.76 10.62
CA ASN A 469 14.77 24.60 11.58
C ASN A 469 13.82 25.73 12.03
N GLU A 470 13.39 25.71 13.29
CA GLU A 470 12.54 26.76 13.88
C GLU A 470 13.34 27.88 14.58
N GLY A 471 14.66 27.91 14.42
CA GLY A 471 15.54 28.91 15.02
C GLY A 471 16.13 28.51 16.36
N SER A 472 16.08 27.23 16.71
CA SER A 472 16.68 26.67 17.93
C SER A 472 17.67 25.55 17.58
N ARG A 473 18.51 25.13 18.54
CA ARG A 473 19.52 24.09 18.29
C ARG A 473 18.91 22.68 18.42
N VAL A 474 19.00 21.91 17.35
CA VAL A 474 18.64 20.50 17.22
C VAL A 474 19.67 19.83 16.30
N ALA A 475 20.01 18.58 16.60
CA ALA A 475 20.91 17.77 15.79
C ALA A 475 20.18 16.57 15.17
N PHE A 476 20.60 16.15 13.98
CA PHE A 476 20.10 14.96 13.28
C PHE A 476 21.25 14.11 12.74
N LYS A 477 21.15 12.78 12.89
CA LYS A 477 22.10 11.84 12.28
C LYS A 477 21.41 10.53 11.91
N ASN A 478 22.11 9.68 11.16
CA ASN A 478 21.62 8.36 10.75
C ASN A 478 20.27 8.42 10.03
N LEU A 479 20.09 9.37 9.10
CA LEU A 479 18.86 9.55 8.32
C LEU A 479 18.75 8.46 7.25
N ILE A 480 18.06 7.37 7.58
CA ILE A 480 17.98 6.15 6.79
C ILE A 480 16.53 5.89 6.41
N LEU A 481 16.24 5.82 5.11
CA LEU A 481 14.90 5.57 4.57
C LEU A 481 14.82 4.20 3.92
N LYS A 482 13.86 3.39 4.32
CA LYS A 482 13.60 2.08 3.75
C LYS A 482 12.38 2.09 2.87
N ASN A 483 12.48 1.77 1.58
CA ASN A 483 11.29 1.59 0.75
C ASN A 483 10.44 0.41 1.26
N LEU A 484 9.13 0.57 1.26
CA LEU A 484 8.16 -0.45 1.68
C LEU A 484 7.36 -1.01 0.50
#